data_AF-A0A1Y1MPD6-F1
#
_entry.id   AF-A0A1Y1MPD6-F1
#
_cell.length_a   1.000
_cell.length_b   1.000
_cell.length_c   1.000
_cell.angle_alpha   90.00
_cell.angle_beta   90.00
_cell.angle_gamma   90.00
#
_symmetry.space_group_name_H-M   'P 1'
#
loop_
_entity.id
_entity.type
_entity.pdbx_description
1 polymer ?
#
loop_
_entity_poly.entity_id
_entity_poly.type
_entity_poly.pdbx_seq_one_letter_code
_entity_poly.pdbx_strand_id
1 'polypeptide(L)'
;MAPSARTSVRFSTYSMTPSFAPTVQTSDTAQAEIRDIALNLDRMENKALSSQRVMLSDEKTDDMSKLALGAKLDRALERRMSGQDAVMRPRRNVSVSVTMSEKKALSERA
;
A
#
# COMPACT_ATOMS: atom_id res chain seq x y z
N MET A 1 65.60 14.22 4.74
CA MET A 1 64.28 13.96 5.33
C MET A 1 63.68 12.78 4.56
N ALA A 2 63.60 11.59 5.14
CA ALA A 2 63.11 10.40 4.44
C ALA A 2 61.56 10.40 4.38
N PRO A 3 60.93 9.99 3.27
CA PRO A 3 59.47 9.91 3.19
C PRO A 3 58.94 8.71 3.98
N SER A 4 58.00 8.98 4.90
CA SER A 4 57.32 7.97 5.70
C SER A 4 56.41 7.11 4.82
N ALA A 5 56.79 5.86 4.55
CA ALA A 5 55.94 4.85 3.93
C ALA A 5 54.89 4.35 4.95
N ARG A 6 53.81 5.11 5.13
CA ARG A 6 52.66 4.65 5.93
C ARG A 6 51.82 3.70 5.08
N THR A 7 52.06 2.39 5.22
CA THR A 7 51.21 1.33 4.66
C THR A 7 49.95 1.17 5.54
N SER A 8 49.15 2.22 5.73
CA SER A 8 47.88 2.09 6.44
C SER A 8 46.79 1.69 5.44
N VAL A 9 46.44 0.41 5.41
CA VAL A 9 45.24 -0.07 4.71
C VAL A 9 44.03 0.45 5.48
N ARG A 10 43.43 1.52 4.98
CA ARG A 10 42.19 2.08 5.54
C ARG A 10 41.03 1.22 5.06
N PHE A 11 40.49 0.38 5.94
CA PHE A 11 39.23 -0.30 5.70
C PHE A 11 38.08 0.71 5.82
N SER A 12 37.63 1.25 4.70
CA SER A 12 36.44 2.10 4.66
C SER A 12 35.18 1.25 4.66
N THR A 13 34.28 1.65 5.55
CA THR A 13 33.00 1.10 5.97
C THR A 13 31.97 0.94 4.84
N TYR A 14 31.34 -0.24 4.78
CA TYR A 14 30.09 -0.63 4.12
C TYR A 14 29.67 0.12 2.84
N SER A 15 30.04 -0.41 1.67
CA SER A 15 29.30 -0.14 0.43
C SER A 15 28.16 -1.15 0.29
N MET A 16 26.93 -0.66 0.07
CA MET A 16 25.73 -1.46 -0.19
C MET A 16 25.64 -1.99 -1.64
N THR A 17 26.69 -1.81 -2.44
CA THR A 17 26.78 -2.31 -3.81
C THR A 17 27.74 -3.50 -3.85
N PRO A 18 27.34 -4.70 -4.32
CA PRO A 18 28.27 -5.80 -4.51
C PRO A 18 29.32 -5.39 -5.55
N SER A 19 30.56 -5.18 -5.10
CA SER A 19 31.69 -4.93 -6.00
C SER A 19 32.12 -6.26 -6.62
N PHE A 20 32.06 -6.36 -7.94
CA PHE A 20 32.56 -7.50 -8.73
C PHE A 20 34.08 -7.52 -8.89
N ALA A 21 34.82 -6.63 -8.21
CA ALA A 21 36.28 -6.69 -8.21
C ALA A 21 36.74 -7.91 -7.37
N PRO A 22 37.54 -8.85 -7.94
CA PRO A 22 38.08 -9.98 -7.20
C PRO A 22 39.24 -9.51 -6.30
N THR A 23 38.92 -8.74 -5.26
CA THR A 23 39.90 -8.20 -4.30
C THR A 23 40.20 -9.13 -3.14
N VAL A 24 39.63 -10.34 -3.12
CA VAL A 24 39.89 -11.32 -2.07
C VAL A 24 40.79 -12.40 -2.63
N GLN A 25 42.09 -12.34 -2.31
CA GLN A 25 42.91 -13.55 -2.27
C GLN A 25 42.32 -14.42 -1.16
N THR A 26 41.28 -15.19 -1.47
CA THR A 26 40.67 -16.11 -0.51
C THR A 26 41.67 -17.23 -0.28
N SER A 27 42.21 -17.32 0.92
CA SER A 27 42.85 -18.55 1.37
C SER A 27 41.84 -19.70 1.30
N ASP A 28 42.33 -20.92 1.14
CA ASP A 28 41.48 -22.13 1.07
C ASP A 28 40.55 -22.24 2.31
N THR A 29 41.00 -21.72 3.45
CA THR A 29 40.21 -21.59 4.68
C THR A 29 39.00 -20.66 4.54
N ALA A 30 39.15 -19.51 3.90
CA ALA A 30 38.04 -18.58 3.68
C ALA A 30 36.99 -19.16 2.73
N GLN A 31 37.41 -19.97 1.75
CA GLN A 31 36.50 -20.70 0.86
C GLN A 31 35.73 -21.80 1.62
N ALA A 32 36.39 -22.50 2.55
CA ALA A 32 35.74 -23.49 3.40
C ALA A 32 34.67 -22.87 4.31
N GLU A 33 34.97 -21.72 4.93
CA GLU A 33 34.01 -20.99 5.76
C GLU A 33 32.79 -20.51 4.95
N ILE A 34 33.00 -19.96 3.75
CA ILE A 34 31.90 -19.53 2.87
C ILE A 34 30.99 -20.71 2.51
N ARG A 35 31.57 -21.89 2.24
CA ARG A 35 30.80 -23.10 1.95
C ARG A 35 30.00 -23.58 3.15
N ASP A 36 30.58 -23.56 4.34
CA ASP A 36 29.88 -23.99 5.55
C ASP A 36 28.72 -23.02 5.91
N ILE A 37 28.93 -21.71 5.75
CA ILE A 37 27.88 -20.71 5.89
C ILE A 37 26.75 -20.99 4.89
N ALA A 38 27.07 -21.22 3.61
CA ALA A 38 26.06 -21.51 2.59
C ALA A 38 25.25 -22.77 2.90
N LEU A 39 25.91 -23.85 3.36
CA LEU A 39 25.25 -25.09 3.76
C LEU A 39 24.34 -24.91 4.97
N ASN A 40 24.78 -24.15 5.97
CA ASN A 40 23.98 -23.89 7.16
C ASN A 40 22.79 -22.97 6.85
N LEU A 41 22.95 -22.00 5.95
CA LEU A 41 21.85 -21.15 5.49
C LEU A 41 20.77 -21.96 4.75
N ASP A 42 21.19 -22.87 3.88
CA ASP A 42 20.28 -23.76 3.13
C ASP A 42 19.50 -24.71 4.06
N ARG A 43 20.13 -25.17 5.15
CA ARG A 43 19.44 -25.95 6.20
C ARG A 43 18.47 -25.11 7.04
N MET A 44 18.77 -23.83 7.24
CA MET A 44 17.90 -22.90 7.96
C MET A 44 16.69 -22.47 7.13
N GLU A 45 16.71 -22.68 5.80
CA GLU A 45 15.59 -22.36 4.94
C GLU A 45 14.38 -23.24 5.28
N ASN A 46 13.33 -22.62 5.84
CA ASN A 46 12.07 -23.30 6.07
C ASN A 46 11.21 -23.28 4.79
N LYS A 47 11.38 -24.32 3.97
CA LYS A 47 10.67 -24.50 2.70
C LYS A 47 9.15 -24.54 2.86
N ALA A 48 8.64 -25.04 3.98
CA ALA A 48 7.21 -25.08 4.26
C ALA A 48 6.59 -23.67 4.41
N LEU A 49 7.32 -22.74 5.03
CA LEU A 49 6.89 -21.34 5.13
C LEU A 49 6.92 -20.63 3.77
N SER A 50 7.87 -20.99 2.89
CA SER A 50 7.91 -20.44 1.54
C SER A 50 6.66 -20.81 0.74
N SER A 51 6.22 -22.07 0.84
CA SER A 51 5.03 -22.58 0.16
C SER A 51 3.72 -22.05 0.77
N GLN A 52 3.72 -21.69 2.05
CA GLN A 52 2.54 -21.13 2.72
C GLN A 52 2.29 -19.67 2.35
N ARG A 53 3.34 -18.91 2.03
CA ARG A 53 3.21 -17.51 1.63
C ARG A 53 2.61 -17.44 0.22
N VAL A 54 1.34 -17.06 0.16
CA VAL A 54 0.68 -16.77 -1.12
C VAL A 54 1.25 -15.47 -1.68
N MET A 55 2.09 -15.57 -2.71
CA MET A 55 2.41 -14.45 -3.58
C MET A 55 1.35 -14.41 -4.69
N LEU A 56 0.50 -13.39 -4.65
CA LEU A 56 -0.52 -13.19 -5.67
C LEU A 56 0.16 -12.71 -6.96
N SER A 57 -0.34 -13.16 -8.11
CA SER A 57 0.00 -12.52 -9.38
C SER A 57 -0.59 -11.12 -9.43
N ASP A 58 -0.05 -10.26 -10.30
CA ASP A 58 -0.54 -8.89 -10.49
C ASP A 58 -2.05 -8.89 -10.82
N GLU A 59 -2.49 -9.77 -11.72
CA GLU A 59 -3.90 -9.93 -12.08
C GLU A 59 -4.79 -10.25 -10.86
N LYS A 60 -4.36 -11.17 -9.99
CA LYS A 60 -5.11 -11.53 -8.78
C LYS A 60 -5.16 -10.37 -7.79
N THR A 61 -4.10 -9.57 -7.72
CA THR A 61 -4.03 -8.38 -6.87
C THR A 61 -5.01 -7.30 -7.36
N ASP A 62 -5.10 -7.12 -8.67
CA ASP A 62 -6.07 -6.19 -9.28
C ASP A 62 -7.51 -6.62 -9.03
N ASP A 63 -7.82 -7.91 -9.19
CA ASP A 63 -9.15 -8.44 -8.94
C ASP A 63 -9.57 -8.32 -7.47
N MET A 64 -8.66 -8.62 -6.55
CA MET A 64 -8.87 -8.38 -5.12
C MET A 64 -9.12 -6.89 -4.82
N SER A 65 -8.42 -6.00 -5.52
CA SER A 65 -8.61 -4.54 -5.37
C SER A 65 -9.97 -4.09 -5.88
N LYS A 66 -10.44 -4.61 -7.03
CA LYS A 66 -11.79 -4.35 -7.56
C LYS A 66 -12.87 -4.84 -6.61
N LEU A 67 -12.75 -6.06 -6.10
CA LEU A 67 -13.70 -6.63 -5.13
C LEU A 67 -13.75 -5.79 -3.85
N ALA A 68 -12.59 -5.39 -3.33
CA ALA A 68 -12.51 -4.54 -2.14
C ALA A 68 -13.14 -3.16 -2.37
N LEU A 69 -12.99 -2.57 -3.56
CA LEU A 69 -13.66 -1.31 -3.91
C LEU A 69 -15.17 -1.48 -4.00
N GLY A 70 -15.67 -2.52 -4.65
CA GLY A 70 -17.11 -2.84 -4.72
C GLY A 70 -17.71 -2.97 -3.32
N ALA A 71 -17.12 -3.79 -2.46
CA ALA A 71 -17.59 -3.98 -1.08
C ALA A 71 -17.58 -2.67 -0.26
N LYS A 72 -16.58 -1.79 -0.48
CA LYS A 72 -16.54 -0.47 0.17
C LYS A 72 -17.68 0.44 -0.31
N LEU A 73 -17.96 0.44 -1.61
CA LEU A 73 -19.07 1.20 -2.19
C LEU A 73 -20.40 0.69 -1.65
N ASP A 74 -20.63 -0.61 -1.66
CA ASP A 74 -21.86 -1.22 -1.14
C ASP A 74 -22.08 -0.86 0.33
N ARG A 75 -21.04 -0.97 1.16
CA ARG A 75 -21.11 -0.57 2.57
C ARG A 75 -21.37 0.94 2.75
N ALA A 76 -20.80 1.78 1.89
CA ALA A 76 -21.03 3.22 1.93
C ALA A 76 -22.47 3.56 1.52
N LEU A 77 -22.98 2.89 0.48
CA LEU A 77 -24.37 3.02 0.04
C LEU A 77 -25.33 2.54 1.11
N GLU A 78 -25.10 1.38 1.73
CA GLU A 78 -25.93 0.87 2.83
C GLU A 78 -26.06 1.90 3.96
N ARG A 79 -24.94 2.50 4.38
CA ARG A 79 -24.92 3.57 5.39
C ARG A 79 -25.68 4.82 4.96
N ARG A 80 -25.62 5.17 3.68
CA ARG A 80 -26.33 6.33 3.13
C ARG A 80 -27.82 6.02 3.01
N MET A 81 -28.19 4.90 2.44
CA MET A 81 -29.57 4.51 2.16
C MET A 81 -30.33 4.16 3.45
N SER A 82 -29.65 3.73 4.51
CA SER A 82 -30.27 3.49 5.81
C SER A 82 -30.97 4.75 6.36
N GLY A 83 -32.30 4.68 6.47
CA GLY A 83 -33.12 5.76 7.04
C GLY A 83 -33.37 6.96 6.12
N GLN A 84 -32.90 6.93 4.86
CA GLN A 84 -33.22 7.95 3.85
C GLN A 84 -34.54 7.71 3.13
N ASP A 85 -35.18 6.55 3.34
CA ASP A 85 -36.49 6.26 2.78
C ASP A 85 -37.51 7.31 3.25
N ALA A 86 -38.24 7.87 2.29
CA ALA A 86 -39.23 8.89 2.57
C ALA A 86 -40.40 8.30 3.36
N VAL A 87 -40.55 8.71 4.62
CA VAL A 87 -41.74 8.35 5.43
C VAL A 87 -42.80 9.42 5.23
N MET A 88 -43.91 9.05 4.59
CA MET A 88 -45.07 9.92 4.46
C MET A 88 -45.65 10.21 5.84
N ARG A 89 -45.49 11.46 6.31
CA ARG A 89 -46.06 11.92 7.58
C ARG A 89 -47.43 12.56 7.32
N PRO A 90 -48.47 12.24 8.11
CA PRO A 90 -49.74 12.92 8.00
C PRO A 90 -49.51 14.42 8.26
N ARG A 91 -50.07 15.26 7.39
CA ARG A 91 -49.96 16.71 7.56
C ARG A 91 -50.67 17.09 8.85
N ARG A 92 -49.95 17.70 9.79
CA ARG A 92 -50.57 18.32 10.96
C ARG A 92 -51.57 19.35 10.42
N ASN A 93 -52.82 19.31 10.89
CA ASN A 93 -53.86 20.28 10.58
C ASN A 93 -53.44 21.65 11.15
N VAL A 94 -52.43 22.27 10.54
CA VAL A 94 -52.11 23.66 10.75
C VAL A 94 -52.99 24.37 9.75
N SER A 95 -54.01 25.06 10.25
CA SER A 95 -54.67 26.14 9.54
C SER A 95 -53.61 27.20 9.22
N VAL A 96 -52.79 26.93 8.20
CA VAL A 96 -51.87 27.90 7.63
C VAL A 96 -52.76 28.76 6.73
N SER A 97 -53.08 29.96 7.21
CA SER A 97 -53.54 31.05 6.36
C SER A 97 -52.41 31.38 5.37
N VAL A 98 -52.35 30.63 4.27
CA VAL A 98 -51.56 30.98 3.10
C VAL A 98 -52.32 32.12 2.43
N THR A 99 -51.96 33.36 2.76
CA THR A 99 -52.27 34.52 1.93
C THR A 99 -51.58 34.30 0.59
N MET A 100 -52.34 33.83 -0.40
CA MET A 100 -51.92 33.76 -1.79
C MET A 100 -51.75 35.18 -2.32
N SER A 101 -50.52 35.67 -2.39
CA SER A 101 -50.18 36.88 -3.16
C SER A 101 -49.66 36.44 -4.53
N GLU A 102 -50.56 35.97 -5.39
CA GLU A 102 -50.24 35.68 -6.78
C GLU A 102 -50.22 36.97 -7.62
N LYS A 103 -49.13 37.14 -8.37
CA LYS A 103 -49.09 37.71 -9.73
C LYS A 103 -49.27 39.23 -9.88
N LYS A 104 -48.17 39.98 -9.71
CA LYS A 104 -47.92 41.21 -10.48
C LYS A 104 -46.43 41.38 -10.80
N ALA A 105 -45.92 40.53 -11.67
CA ALA A 105 -44.66 40.77 -12.38
C ALA A 105 -44.70 39.96 -13.66
N LEU A 106 -45.35 40.50 -14.71
CA LEU A 106 -45.19 40.16 -16.15
C LEU A 106 -46.34 40.81 -16.94
N SER A 107 -46.36 42.14 -17.03
CA SER A 107 -47.06 42.86 -18.11
C SER A 107 -46.62 44.33 -18.16
N GLU A 108 -45.35 44.56 -18.45
CA GLU A 108 -44.91 45.88 -18.95
C GLU A 108 -43.65 45.68 -19.80
N ARG A 109 -43.86 45.20 -21.02
CA ARG A 109 -42.94 45.27 -22.17
C ARG A 109 -43.72 44.75 -23.39
N ALA A 110 -44.53 45.63 -23.95
CA ALA A 110 -45.03 45.58 -25.32
C ALA A 110 -45.09 47.03 -25.79
#